data_AF-A0A132T3D6-F1
#
_entry.id   AF-A0A132T3D6-F1
#
_cell.length_a   1.000
_cell.length_b   1.000
_cell.length_c   1.000
_cell.angle_alpha   90.00
_cell.angle_beta   90.00
_cell.angle_gamma   90.00
#
_symmetry.space_group_name_H-M   'P 1'
#
loop_
_entity.id
_entity.type
_entity.pdbx_description
1 polymer ?
#
loop_
_entity_poly.entity_id
_entity_poly.type
_entity_poly.pdbx_seq_one_letter_code
_entity_poly.pdbx_strand_id
1 'polypeptide(L)'
;MRPSPAHEDEAWISLVSPVADLPLQAIVAAVDPHLRAEVSGTETDWTVRVVETDTAAKELPEVEVCKFSGGASFEFEDRKSLPLTVV
;
A
#
# COMPACT_ATOMS: atom_id res chain seq x y z
N MET A 1 -3.22 9.69 -15.75
CA MET A 1 -3.61 8.29 -16.09
C MET A 1 -4.86 8.27 -16.97
N ARG A 2 -5.20 7.17 -17.65
CA ARG A 2 -6.50 7.04 -18.36
C ARG A 2 -7.52 6.36 -17.44
N PRO A 3 -8.80 6.79 -17.42
CA PRO A 3 -9.84 6.12 -16.65
C PRO A 3 -9.97 4.65 -17.07
N SER A 4 -10.05 3.76 -16.09
CA SER A 4 -10.35 2.34 -16.27
C SER A 4 -11.79 2.06 -15.79
N PRO A 5 -12.39 0.91 -16.11
CA PRO A 5 -13.71 0.55 -15.55
C PRO A 5 -13.77 0.65 -14.02
N ALA A 6 -12.66 0.34 -13.32
CA ALA A 6 -12.58 0.53 -11.86
C ALA A 6 -12.74 1.99 -11.41
N HIS A 7 -12.36 2.98 -12.23
CA HIS A 7 -12.62 4.40 -11.96
C HIS A 7 -14.10 4.74 -12.12
N GLU A 8 -14.77 4.14 -13.10
CA GLU A 8 -16.20 4.35 -13.35
C GLU A 8 -17.07 3.68 -12.27
N ASP A 9 -16.61 2.56 -11.74
CA ASP A 9 -17.30 1.77 -10.71
C ASP A 9 -17.12 2.33 -9.29
N GLU A 10 -16.41 3.44 -9.10
CA GLU A 10 -16.02 4.00 -7.80
C GLU A 10 -15.43 2.94 -6.86
N ALA A 11 -14.73 1.96 -7.43
CA ALA A 11 -14.10 0.88 -6.69
C ALA A 11 -13.12 1.46 -5.66
N TRP A 12 -12.87 0.74 -4.57
CA TRP A 12 -12.10 1.24 -3.42
C TRP A 12 -10.75 1.91 -3.81
N ILE A 13 -10.08 1.40 -4.85
CA ILE A 13 -8.81 1.95 -5.34
C ILE A 13 -8.96 3.35 -5.94
N SER A 14 -10.12 3.65 -6.52
CA SER A 14 -10.49 4.93 -7.12
C SER A 14 -10.84 5.99 -6.06
N LEU A 15 -11.07 5.57 -4.82
CA LEU A 15 -11.28 6.46 -3.67
C LEU A 15 -9.96 6.90 -3.02
N VAL A 16 -8.84 6.30 -3.41
CA VAL A 16 -7.51 6.68 -2.93
C VAL A 16 -7.07 7.96 -3.63
N SER A 17 -6.74 8.97 -2.84
CA SER A 17 -6.29 10.26 -3.35
C SER A 17 -5.33 10.92 -2.37
N PRO A 18 -4.59 11.97 -2.76
CA PRO A 18 -3.73 12.72 -1.84
C PRO A 18 -4.44 13.33 -0.63
N VAL A 19 -5.77 13.56 -0.71
CA VAL A 19 -6.57 14.08 0.41
C VAL A 19 -7.17 12.97 1.30
N ALA A 20 -7.07 11.72 0.86
CA ALA A 20 -7.56 10.54 1.56
C ALA A 20 -6.51 9.42 1.50
N ASP A 21 -5.38 9.63 2.19
CA ASP A 21 -4.21 8.74 2.15
C ASP A 21 -4.28 7.56 3.14
N LEU A 22 -5.31 7.50 4.00
CA LEU A 22 -5.48 6.45 5.00
C LEU A 22 -5.43 5.02 4.43
N PRO A 23 -6.06 4.72 3.27
CA PRO A 23 -5.93 3.39 2.66
C PRO A 23 -4.49 3.02 2.33
N LEU A 24 -3.68 3.98 1.86
CA LEU A 24 -2.26 3.76 1.58
C LEU A 24 -1.48 3.51 2.86
N GLN A 25 -1.81 4.23 3.95
CA GLN A 25 -1.19 3.99 5.26
C GLN A 25 -1.52 2.60 5.79
N ALA A 26 -2.77 2.15 5.66
CA ALA A 26 -3.17 0.81 6.05
C ALA A 26 -2.42 -0.27 5.26
N ILE A 27 -2.25 -0.08 3.93
CA ILE A 27 -1.53 -1.02 3.08
C ILE A 27 -0.06 -1.15 3.52
N VAL A 28 0.66 -0.03 3.69
CA VAL A 28 2.08 -0.10 4.05
C VAL A 28 2.30 -0.58 5.48
N ALA A 29 1.45 -0.18 6.44
CA ALA A 29 1.53 -0.62 7.83
C ALA A 29 1.15 -2.10 8.00
N ALA A 30 0.32 -2.66 7.12
CA ALA A 30 0.05 -4.09 7.09
C ALA A 30 1.28 -4.92 6.67
N VAL A 31 2.13 -4.36 5.81
CA VAL A 31 3.38 -4.98 5.38
C VAL A 31 4.45 -4.84 6.46
N ASP A 32 4.68 -3.63 6.95
CA ASP A 32 5.60 -3.33 8.06
C ASP A 32 5.16 -2.04 8.77
N PRO A 33 4.99 -2.04 10.11
CA PRO A 33 4.57 -0.86 10.85
C PRO A 33 5.56 0.32 10.79
N HIS A 34 6.79 0.12 10.32
CA HIS A 34 7.77 1.20 10.15
C HIS A 34 7.71 1.87 8.78
N LEU A 35 6.85 1.41 7.86
CA LEU A 35 6.69 2.03 6.55
C LEU A 35 5.64 3.14 6.57
N ARG A 36 5.91 4.22 5.84
CA ARG A 36 4.99 5.35 5.60
C ARG A 36 4.85 5.60 4.10
N ALA A 37 3.63 5.86 3.65
CA ALA A 37 3.35 6.17 2.24
C ALA A 37 3.19 7.68 2.03
N GLU A 38 4.25 8.38 1.68
CA GLU A 38 4.18 9.81 1.38
C GLU A 38 3.55 10.08 0.01
N VAL A 39 2.48 10.87 0.00
CA VAL A 39 1.74 11.19 -1.23
C VAL A 39 2.07 12.60 -1.68
N SER A 40 2.31 12.79 -2.97
CA SER A 40 2.55 14.11 -3.56
C SER A 40 1.89 14.26 -4.93
N GLY A 41 1.58 15.49 -5.32
CA GLY A 41 0.92 15.80 -6.59
C GLY A 41 -0.49 16.40 -6.40
N THR A 42 -1.38 16.09 -7.33
CA THR A 42 -2.76 16.59 -7.44
C THR A 42 -3.76 15.44 -7.35
N GLU A 43 -5.06 15.74 -7.26
CA GLU A 43 -6.10 14.70 -7.18
C GLU A 43 -6.08 13.70 -8.36
N THR A 44 -5.72 14.15 -9.56
CA THR A 44 -5.75 13.33 -10.79
C THR A 44 -4.38 12.90 -11.30
N ASP A 45 -3.32 13.45 -10.70
CA ASP A 45 -1.93 13.15 -11.04
C ASP A 45 -1.06 13.22 -9.79
N TRP A 46 -0.79 12.07 -9.19
CA TRP A 46 -0.08 11.95 -7.94
C TRP A 46 0.81 10.71 -7.90
N THR A 47 1.74 10.71 -6.96
CA THR A 47 2.71 9.64 -6.74
C THR A 47 2.77 9.28 -5.26
N VAL A 48 3.17 8.04 -4.98
CA VAL A 48 3.44 7.55 -3.62
C VAL A 48 4.91 7.21 -3.52
N ARG A 49 5.55 7.72 -2.47
CA ARG A 49 6.87 7.28 -2.04
C ARG A 49 6.73 6.51 -0.74
N VAL A 50 7.15 5.25 -0.74
CA VAL A 50 7.22 4.45 0.48
C VAL A 50 8.56 4.69 1.14
N VAL A 51 8.53 5.05 2.43
CA VAL A 51 9.73 5.34 3.23
C VAL A 51 9.71 4.54 4.52
N GLU A 52 10.89 4.22 5.01
CA GLU A 52 11.07 3.66 6.35
C GLU A 52 11.16 4.78 7.38
N THR A 53 10.65 4.52 8.58
CA THR A 53 10.61 5.44 9.71
C THR A 53 11.08 4.74 10.98
N ASP A 54 11.68 5.49 11.91
CA ASP A 54 12.23 4.91 13.15
C ASP A 54 11.16 4.56 14.20
N THR A 55 9.88 4.84 13.93
CA THR A 55 8.78 4.67 14.88
C THR A 55 7.65 3.89 14.25
N ALA A 56 7.34 2.73 14.84
CA ALA A 56 6.19 1.94 14.46
C ALA A 56 4.90 2.78 14.51
N ALA A 57 4.15 2.77 13.40
CA ALA A 57 2.83 3.35 13.34
C ALA A 57 1.89 2.64 14.33
N LYS A 58 0.94 3.40 14.89
CA LYS A 58 -0.15 2.80 15.65
C LYS A 58 -0.93 1.86 14.73
N GLU A 59 -1.20 0.65 15.19
CA GLU A 59 -1.98 -0.30 14.42
C GLU A 59 -3.36 0.26 14.09
N LEU A 60 -3.70 0.18 12.80
CA LEU A 60 -4.97 0.62 12.26
C LEU A 60 -6.00 -0.51 12.37
N PRO A 61 -7.28 -0.21 12.70
CA PRO A 61 -8.31 -1.24 12.85
C PRO A 61 -8.49 -2.14 11.63
N GLU A 62 -8.32 -1.57 10.43
CA GLU A 62 -8.40 -2.31 9.15
C GLU A 62 -7.29 -3.37 9.03
N VAL A 63 -6.10 -3.06 9.55
CA VAL A 63 -4.96 -3.98 9.59
C VAL A 63 -5.20 -5.08 10.63
N GLU A 64 -5.69 -4.71 11.81
CA GLU A 64 -6.04 -5.65 12.88
C GLU A 64 -7.07 -6.68 12.41
N VAL A 65 -8.14 -6.23 11.74
CA VAL A 65 -9.17 -7.11 11.18
C VAL A 65 -8.59 -8.08 10.16
N CYS A 66 -7.73 -7.61 9.25
CA CYS A 66 -7.10 -8.46 8.24
C CYS A 66 -6.25 -9.58 8.87
N LYS A 67 -5.47 -9.26 9.92
CA LYS A 67 -4.69 -10.24 10.67
C LYS A 67 -5.58 -11.25 11.38
N PHE A 68 -6.62 -10.78 12.08
CA PHE A 68 -7.56 -11.64 12.80
C PHE A 68 -8.31 -12.60 11.87
N SER A 69 -8.74 -12.11 10.70
CA SER A 69 -9.46 -12.91 9.70
C SER A 69 -8.59 -13.90 8.93
N GLY A 70 -7.26 -13.91 9.17
CA GLY A 70 -6.32 -14.73 8.41
C GLY A 70 -6.16 -14.28 6.95
N GLY A 71 -6.41 -13.00 6.66
CA GLY A 71 -6.44 -12.44 5.31
C GLY A 71 -5.09 -12.51 4.60
N ALA A 72 -4.11 -11.74 5.09
CA ALA A 72 -2.76 -11.71 4.54
C ALA A 72 -1.71 -11.54 5.64
N SER A 73 -0.58 -12.22 5.50
CA SER A 73 0.63 -12.06 6.31
C SER A 73 1.82 -11.78 5.40
N PHE A 74 2.75 -10.96 5.87
CA PHE A 74 3.98 -10.62 5.15
C PHE A 74 5.19 -11.06 5.97
N GLU A 75 6.19 -11.60 5.29
CA GLU A 75 7.49 -11.93 5.85
C GLU A 75 8.55 -11.47 4.85
N PHE A 76 9.52 -10.70 5.32
CA PHE A 76 10.67 -10.31 4.50
C PHE A 76 11.71 -11.42 4.55
N GLU A 77 12.10 -11.90 3.37
CA GLU A 77 13.15 -12.90 3.22
C GLU A 77 14.30 -12.36 2.36
N ASP A 78 15.49 -12.90 2.57
CA ASP A 78 16.62 -12.62 1.68
C ASP A 78 16.28 -13.01 0.24
N ARG A 79 16.58 -12.09 -0.70
CA ARG A 79 16.29 -12.31 -2.11
C ARG A 79 17.06 -13.54 -2.62
N LYS A 80 16.33 -14.60 -2.95
CA LYS A 80 16.86 -15.71 -3.74
C LYS A 80 16.86 -15.34 -5.22
N SER A 81 18.05 -15.24 -5.82
CA SER A 81 18.14 -14.99 -7.27
C SER A 81 17.56 -16.19 -8.03
N LEU A 82 16.51 -15.95 -8.82
CA LEU A 82 16.05 -16.93 -9.81
C LEU A 82 16.98 -16.88 -11.02
N PRO A 83 17.33 -18.04 -11.62
CA PRO A 83 18.12 -18.05 -12.85
C PRO A 83 17.34 -17.32 -13.95
N LEU A 84 17.90 -16.21 -14.44
CA LEU A 84 17.40 -15.52 -15.62
C LEU A 84 17.86 -16.31 -16.85
N THR A 85 17.08 -17.31 -17.25
CA THR A 85 17.26 -17.92 -18.56
C THR A 85 16.53 -17.05 -19.58
N VAL A 86 17.26 -16.25 -20.34
CA VAL A 86 16.75 -15.65 -21.57
C VAL A 86 16.74 -16.77 -22.61
N VAL A 87 15.55 -17.14 -23.12
CA VAL A 87 15.39 -18.04 -24.28
C VAL A 87 15.17 -17.25 -25.56
#